data_AF-A0A957BJF0-F1
#
_entry.id   AF-A0A957BJF0-F1
#
_cell.length_a   1.000
_cell.length_b   1.000
_cell.length_c   1.000
_cell.angle_alpha   90.00
_cell.angle_beta   90.00
_cell.angle_gamma   90.00
#
_symmetry.space_group_name_H-M   'P 1'
#
loop_
_entity.id
_entity.type
_entity.pdbx_description
1 polymer ?
#
loop_
_entity_poly.entity_id
_entity_poly.type
_entity_poly.pdbx_seq_one_letter_code
_entity_poly.pdbx_strand_id
1 'polypeptide(L)' 'MRTAVLLICFLWTLPTVGMFVSSFRTANEIRTTGWWTALVHPFQMSQWTLENYSTVLNADGML' A
#
# COMPACT_ATOMS: atom_id res chain seq x y z
N MET A 1 -1.33 -20.53 -24.11
CA MET A 1 -1.21 -21.04 -22.73
C MET A 1 -0.21 -20.25 -21.88
N ARG A 2 1.03 -19.97 -22.35
CA ARG A 2 2.02 -19.16 -21.60
C ARG A 2 1.54 -17.78 -21.14
N THR A 3 0.82 -17.04 -21.99
CA THR A 3 0.28 -15.71 -21.68
C THR A 3 -0.74 -15.73 -20.54
N ALA A 4 -1.59 -16.75 -20.48
CA ALA A 4 -2.58 -16.90 -19.41
C ALA A 4 -1.91 -17.05 -18.03
N VAL A 5 -0.83 -17.83 -17.95
CA VAL A 5 -0.06 -17.99 -16.70
C VAL A 5 0.55 -16.66 -16.26
N LEU A 6 1.12 -15.90 -17.19
CA LEU A 6 1.67 -14.57 -16.87
C LEU A 6 0.60 -13.61 -16.33
N LEU A 7 -0.59 -13.57 -16.94
CA LEU A 7 -1.69 -12.73 -16.48
C LEU A 7 -2.15 -13.10 -15.06
N ILE A 8 -2.27 -14.40 -14.78
CA ILE A 8 -2.64 -14.89 -13.45
C ILE A 8 -1.56 -14.54 -12.42
N CYS A 9 -0.28 -14.67 -12.78
CA CYS A 9 0.82 -14.25 -11.90
C CYS A 9 0.72 -12.77 -11.53
N PHE A 10 0.52 -11.88 -12.51
CA PHE A 10 0.35 -10.45 -12.22
C PHE A 10 -0.89 -10.17 -11.37
N LEU A 11 -2.02 -10.82 -11.68
CA LEU A 11 -3.24 -10.68 -10.91
C LEU A 11 -3.02 -11.08 -9.43
N TRP A 12 -2.22 -12.12 -9.18
CA TRP A 12 -1.87 -12.58 -7.84
C TRP A 12 -0.94 -11.62 -7.08
N THR A 13 -0.20 -10.74 -7.77
CA THR A 13 0.63 -9.72 -7.11
C THR A 13 -0.15 -8.48 -6.67
N LEU A 14 -1.33 -8.23 -7.23
CA LEU A 14 -2.18 -7.09 -6.87
C LEU A 14 -2.45 -6.95 -5.36
N PRO A 15 -2.81 -8.00 -4.59
CA PRO A 15 -3.00 -7.86 -3.14
C PRO A 15 -1.72 -7.43 -2.42
N THR A 16 -0.56 -7.96 -2.83
CA THR A 16 0.74 -7.57 -2.25
C THR A 16 1.08 -6.12 -2.58
N VAL A 17 0.83 -5.68 -3.81
CA VAL A 17 1.00 -4.28 -4.22
C VAL A 17 0.05 -3.36 -3.45
N GLY A 18 -1.20 -3.77 -3.25
CA GLY A 18 -2.17 -3.00 -2.47
C GLY A 18 -1.74 -2.82 -1.01
N MET A 19 -1.22 -3.89 -0.39
CA MET A 19 -0.63 -3.82 0.95
C MET A 19 0.61 -2.91 0.99
N PHE A 20 1.49 -3.05 0.00
CA PHE A 20 2.70 -2.24 -0.12
C PHE A 20 2.36 -0.74 -0.24
N VAL A 21 1.46 -0.36 -1.16
CA VAL A 21 1.03 1.04 -1.31
C VAL A 21 0.35 1.55 -0.04
N SER A 22 -0.52 0.75 0.58
CA SER A 22 -1.22 1.13 1.81
C SER A 22 -0.28 1.35 2.99
N SER A 23 0.87 0.66 3.05
CA SER A 23 1.85 0.87 4.13
C SER A 23 2.38 2.30 4.21
N PHE A 24 2.43 3.00 3.06
CA PHE A 24 2.85 4.39 2.95
C PHE A 24 1.67 5.38 2.95
N ARG A 25 0.42 4.92 3.08
CA ARG A 25 -0.75 5.80 3.10
C ARG A 25 -1.17 6.17 4.52
N THR A 26 -1.75 7.35 4.69
CA THR A 26 -2.28 7.77 5.99
C THR A 26 -3.46 6.88 6.42
N ALA A 27 -3.62 6.69 7.74
CA ALA A 27 -4.69 5.86 8.29
C ALA A 27 -6.10 6.35 7.88
N ASN A 28 -6.28 7.66 7.69
CA ASN A 28 -7.53 8.23 7.21
C ASN A 28 -7.84 7.77 5.78
N GLU A 29 -6.85 7.86 4.89
CA GLU A 29 -6.98 7.51 3.47
C GLU A 29 -7.23 6.02 3.24
N ILE A 30 -6.61 5.15 4.05
CA ILE A 30 -6.84 3.70 4.03
C ILE A 30 -8.28 3.35 4.41
N ARG A 31 -8.91 4.13 5.29
CA ARG A 31 -10.28 3.89 5.78
C ARG A 31 -11.36 4.44 4.84
N THR A 32 -11.04 5.49 4.08
CA THR A 32 -12.02 6.21 3.24
C THR A 32 -11.94 5.83 1.77
N THR A 33 -10.80 5.35 1.28
CA THR A 33 -10.57 5.09 -0.16
C THR A 33 -9.70 3.84 -0.41
N GLY A 34 -9.82 3.25 -1.60
CA GLY A 34 -8.97 2.14 -2.02
C GLY A 34 -7.52 2.56 -2.28
N TRP A 35 -6.58 1.62 -2.14
CA TRP A 35 -5.14 1.86 -2.36
C TRP A 35 -4.80 2.37 -3.77
N TRP A 36 -5.60 1.98 -4.77
CA TRP A 36 -5.44 2.43 -6.15
C TRP A 36 -5.63 3.95 -6.30
N THR A 37 -6.38 4.61 -5.41
CA THR A 37 -6.57 6.07 -5.44
C THR A 37 -5.25 6.82 -5.31
N ALA A 38 -4.30 6.30 -4.53
CA ALA A 38 -2.96 6.88 -4.40
C ALA A 38 -2.14 6.77 -5.69
N LEU A 39 -2.43 5.78 -6.55
CA LEU A 39 -1.80 5.64 -7.86
C LEU A 39 -2.46 6.56 -8.91
N VAL A 40 -3.77 6.83 -8.77
CA VAL A 40 -4.49 7.77 -9.64
C VAL A 40 -4.11 9.22 -9.35
N HIS A 41 -3.90 9.57 -8.07
CA HIS A 41 -3.58 10.92 -7.63
C HIS A 41 -2.22 11.02 -6.90
N PRO A 42 -1.09 10.61 -7.50
CA PRO A 42 0.19 10.46 -6.77
C PRO A 42 0.74 11.76 -6.18
N PHE A 43 0.39 12.91 -6.75
CA PHE A 43 0.88 14.23 -6.33
C PHE A 43 0.15 14.82 -5.11
N GLN A 44 -0.90 14.17 -4.60
CA GLN A 44 -1.56 14.61 -3.38
C GLN A 44 -0.68 14.20 -2.18
N MET A 45 0.10 15.15 -1.66
CA MET A 45 1.07 14.90 -0.60
C MET A 45 0.43 14.43 0.71
N SER A 46 -0.82 14.83 0.98
CA SER A 46 -1.56 14.43 2.20
C SER A 46 -1.88 12.93 2.28
N GLN A 47 -1.68 12.20 1.18
CA GLN A 47 -1.93 10.76 1.12
C GLN A 47 -0.81 9.96 1.76
N TRP A 48 0.41 10.48 1.70
CA TRP A 48 1.63 9.73 1.96
C TRP A 48 2.13 10.02 3.39
N THR A 49 2.56 8.98 4.09
CA THR A 49 3.15 9.09 5.42
C THR A 49 4.16 7.98 5.68
N LEU A 50 5.13 8.28 6.53
CA LEU A 50 6.05 7.30 7.12
C LEU A 50 5.70 7.00 8.59
N GLU A 51 4.68 7.66 9.12
CA GLU A 51 4.26 7.53 10.51
C GLU A 51 3.89 6.08 10.84
N ASN A 52 3.23 5.36 9.92
CA ASN A 52 2.91 3.94 10.11
C ASN A 52 4.14 3.10 10.46
N TYR A 53 5.25 3.33 9.75
CA TYR A 53 6.51 2.63 10.00
C TYR A 53 7.13 3.08 11.33
N SER A 54 7.13 4.38 11.61
CA SER A 54 7.60 4.90 12.89
C SER A 54 6.80 4.33 14.06
N THR A 55 5.48 4.16 13.91
CA THR A 55 4.62 3.58 14.93
C THR A 55 4.95 2.12 15.14
N VAL A 56 5.18 1.32 14.11
CA VAL A 56 5.53 -0.10 14.28
C VAL A 56 6.95 -0.27 14.83
N LEU A 57 7.89 0.57 14.41
CA LEU A 57 9.29 0.50 14.85
C LEU A 57 9.48 1.04 16.27
N ASN A 58 8.68 2.03 16.69
CA ASN A 58 8.69 2.59 18.05
C ASN A 58 7.60 1.99 18.95
N ALA A 59 6.66 1.19 18.44
CA ALA A 59 5.71 0.44 19.26
C ALA A 59 6.51 -0.62 20.02
N ASP A 60 6.79 -0.29 21.27
CA ASP A 60 7.71 -0.96 22.17
C ASP A 60 7.69 -2.50 22.12
N GLY A 61 8.86 -3.02 21.78
CA GLY A 61 9.26 -4.41 21.93
C GLY A 61 10.76 -4.66 21.69
N MET A 62 11.57 -3.66 21.34
CA MET A 62 13.01 -3.84 21.05
C MET A 62 13.95 -2.68 21.46
N LEU A 63 13.54 -1.74 22.34
CA LEU A 63 14.44 -0.96 23.21
C LEU A 63 13.77 -0.73 24.57
#